data_AF-A0A521IGJ1-F1
#
_entry.id   AF-A0A521IGJ1-F1
#
_cell.length_a   1.000
_cell.length_b   1.000
_cell.length_c   1.000
_cell.angle_alpha   90.00
_cell.angle_beta   90.00
_cell.angle_gamma   90.00
#
_symmetry.space_group_name_H-M   'P 1'
#
loop_
_entity.id
_entity.type
_entity.pdbx_description
1 polymer ?
#
loop_
_entity_poly.entity_id
_entity_poly.type
_entity_poly.pdbx_seq_one_letter_code
_entity_poly.pdbx_strand_id
1 'polypeptide(L)'
;MEELRSTEILDREIQEDARKKAEKILKTADAECAEILAQVTFRIERVKAEKTAEYASRLEAVRRDSSAAIPLEKQRRLVSYVDRQVREAILDWFSSLSAEKRLALLSRHAERYRTALAGKPLVISVCGYGEKEVASLAAGLFGSGNIASVRTLSASEAERAGFSDGFYIETEDASIACRVSLEEVRDMILSDKRQELADCLLAGRLPE
;
A
#
# COMPACT_ATOMS: atom_id res chain seq x y z
N MET A 1 85.44 38.73 44.40
CA MET A 1 85.77 37.74 43.34
C MET A 1 85.36 36.31 43.74
N GLU A 2 85.30 35.96 45.02
CA GLU A 2 84.84 34.64 45.48
C GLU A 2 83.32 34.45 45.39
N GLU A 3 82.52 35.49 45.63
CA GLU A 3 81.05 35.42 45.49
C GLU A 3 80.60 35.12 44.05
N LEU A 4 81.26 35.70 43.04
CA LEU A 4 80.98 35.42 41.62
C LEU A 4 81.26 33.96 41.25
N ARG A 5 82.31 33.36 41.83
CA ARG A 5 82.62 31.93 41.66
C ARG A 5 81.59 31.03 42.36
N SER A 6 81.00 31.49 43.47
CA SER A 6 79.95 30.75 44.18
C SER A 6 78.61 30.75 43.44
N THR A 7 78.25 31.87 42.81
CA THR A 7 77.04 31.97 41.97
C THR A 7 77.18 31.16 40.69
N GLU A 8 78.36 31.12 40.07
CA GLU A 8 78.64 30.29 38.90
C GLU A 8 78.53 28.78 39.19
N ILE A 9 78.98 28.34 40.37
CA ILE A 9 78.84 26.95 40.81
C ILE A 9 77.36 26.61 41.05
N LEU A 10 76.62 27.50 41.69
CA LEU A 10 75.20 27.30 41.99
C LEU A 10 74.34 27.30 40.71
N ASP A 11 74.63 28.18 39.74
CA ASP A 11 73.98 28.18 38.43
C ASP A 11 74.27 26.89 37.65
N ARG A 12 75.49 26.35 37.77
CA ARG A 12 75.86 25.07 37.17
C ARG A 12 75.10 23.91 37.80
N GLU A 13 74.93 23.91 39.13
CA GLU A 13 74.12 22.91 39.83
C GLU A 13 72.64 23.01 39.44
N ILE A 14 72.08 24.21 39.33
CA ILE A 14 70.71 24.44 38.84
C ILE A 14 70.54 23.91 37.41
N GLN A 15 71.52 24.17 36.54
CA GLN A 15 71.50 23.67 35.16
C GLN A 15 71.61 22.14 35.09
N GLU A 16 72.46 21.54 35.93
CA GLU A 16 72.60 20.08 36.01
C GLU A 16 71.33 19.41 36.54
N ASP A 17 70.67 19.99 37.54
CA ASP A 17 69.40 19.47 38.06
C ASP A 17 68.24 19.69 37.09
N ALA A 18 68.18 20.83 36.41
CA ALA A 18 67.23 21.06 35.32
C ALA A 18 67.43 20.05 34.19
N ARG A 19 68.69 19.74 33.84
CA ARG A 19 69.04 18.73 32.83
C ARG A 19 68.62 17.32 33.26
N LYS A 20 68.92 16.90 34.50
CA LYS A 20 68.48 15.61 35.04
C LYS A 20 66.95 15.48 35.03
N LYS A 21 66.24 16.56 35.39
CA LYS A 21 64.78 16.59 35.36
C LYS A 21 64.24 16.48 33.92
N ALA A 22 64.83 17.19 32.96
CA ALA A 22 64.48 17.08 31.55
C ALA A 22 64.74 15.67 31.00
N GLU A 23 65.88 15.06 31.32
CA GLU A 23 66.19 13.68 30.92
C GLU A 23 65.20 12.66 31.52
N LYS A 24 64.77 12.85 32.77
CA LYS A 24 63.75 12.01 33.39
C LYS A 24 62.40 12.15 32.71
N ILE A 25 62.00 13.38 32.35
CA ILE A 25 60.75 13.63 31.61
C ILE A 25 60.80 12.96 30.24
N LEU A 26 61.90 13.11 29.49
CA LEU A 26 62.06 12.49 28.17
C LEU A 26 61.98 10.96 28.26
N LYS A 27 62.69 10.34 29.22
CA LYS A 27 62.60 8.88 29.43
C LYS A 27 61.20 8.40 29.79
N THR A 28 60.45 9.20 30.55
CA THR A 28 59.06 8.86 30.92
C THR A 28 58.15 8.98 29.70
N ALA A 29 58.30 10.05 28.91
CA ALA A 29 57.55 10.26 27.67
C ALA A 29 57.81 9.17 26.63
N ASP A 30 59.06 8.71 26.48
CA ASP A 30 59.41 7.60 25.58
C ASP A 30 58.75 6.29 26.04
N ALA A 31 58.72 6.03 27.36
CA ALA A 31 58.06 4.86 27.92
C ALA A 31 56.53 4.91 27.70
N GLU A 32 55.90 6.07 27.92
CA GLU A 32 54.47 6.28 27.65
C GLU A 32 54.15 6.13 26.15
N CYS A 33 55.00 6.65 25.26
CA CYS A 33 54.83 6.50 23.82
C CYS A 33 54.92 5.03 23.39
N ALA A 34 55.89 4.28 23.93
CA ALA A 34 56.01 2.84 23.69
C ALA A 34 54.78 2.06 24.19
N GLU A 35 54.24 2.43 25.36
CA GLU A 35 53.03 1.83 25.90
C GLU A 35 51.79 2.13 25.04
N ILE A 36 51.62 3.39 24.61
CA ILE A 36 50.53 3.79 23.72
C ILE A 36 50.60 2.99 22.41
N LEU A 37 51.78 2.89 21.79
CA LEU A 37 51.98 2.11 20.57
C LEU A 37 51.65 0.63 20.76
N ALA A 38 52.03 0.04 21.90
CA ALA A 38 51.69 -1.34 22.23
C ALA A 38 50.17 -1.54 22.40
N GLN A 39 49.45 -0.56 22.97
CA GLN A 39 48.00 -0.62 23.15
C GLN A 39 47.19 -0.42 21.85
N VAL A 40 47.75 0.26 20.83
CA VAL A 40 47.04 0.51 19.56
C VAL A 40 46.57 -0.79 18.92
N THR A 41 47.43 -1.81 18.86
CA THR A 41 47.09 -3.11 18.26
C THR A 41 45.93 -3.78 18.98
N PHE A 42 45.94 -3.75 20.33
CA PHE A 42 44.84 -4.29 21.13
C PHE A 42 43.53 -3.53 20.89
N ARG A 43 43.58 -2.20 20.80
CA ARG A 43 42.40 -1.38 20.52
C ARG A 43 41.84 -1.64 19.13
N ILE A 44 42.71 -1.81 18.12
CA ILE A 44 42.30 -2.14 16.74
C ILE A 44 41.59 -3.50 16.72
N GLU A 45 42.17 -4.54 17.33
CA GLU A 45 41.55 -5.87 17.34
C GLU A 45 40.23 -5.88 18.14
N ARG A 46 40.16 -5.15 19.26
CA ARG A 46 38.91 -4.99 20.02
C ARG A 46 37.83 -4.32 19.17
N VAL A 47 38.13 -3.19 18.55
CA VAL A 47 37.17 -2.46 17.70
C VAL A 47 36.75 -3.32 16.51
N LYS A 48 37.69 -4.06 15.91
CA LYS A 48 37.39 -4.98 14.82
C LYS A 48 36.42 -6.08 15.27
N ALA A 49 36.63 -6.70 16.42
CA ALA A 49 35.75 -7.71 16.99
C ALA A 49 34.35 -7.15 17.34
N GLU A 50 34.30 -5.96 17.93
CA GLU A 50 33.04 -5.26 18.21
C GLU A 50 32.26 -4.97 16.93
N LYS A 51 32.95 -4.45 15.90
CA LYS A 51 32.32 -4.13 14.61
C LYS A 51 31.87 -5.39 13.86
N THR A 52 32.66 -6.46 13.84
CA THR A 52 32.24 -7.71 13.20
C THR A 52 31.02 -8.31 13.88
N ALA A 53 30.96 -8.29 15.22
CA ALA A 53 29.78 -8.73 15.97
C ALA A 53 28.55 -7.85 15.68
N GLU A 54 28.72 -6.53 15.64
CA GLU A 54 27.65 -5.58 15.31
C GLU A 54 27.09 -5.82 13.90
N TYR A 55 27.97 -5.93 12.89
CA TYR A 55 27.54 -6.20 11.52
C TYR A 55 26.91 -7.58 11.35
N ALA A 56 27.43 -8.60 12.03
CA ALA A 56 26.81 -9.93 12.04
C ALA A 56 25.38 -9.88 12.61
N SER A 57 25.18 -9.18 13.74
CA SER A 57 23.85 -8.99 14.33
C SER A 57 22.90 -8.24 13.39
N ARG A 58 23.39 -7.19 12.72
CA ARG A 58 22.59 -6.43 11.72
C ARG A 58 22.21 -7.30 10.53
N LEU A 59 23.15 -8.10 10.01
CA LEU A 59 22.93 -9.01 8.90
C LEU A 59 21.85 -10.05 9.26
N GLU A 60 21.91 -10.61 10.47
CA GLU A 60 20.91 -11.56 10.95
C GLU A 60 19.53 -10.94 11.16
N ALA A 61 19.45 -9.68 11.57
CA ALA A 61 18.19 -8.95 11.62
C ALA A 61 17.59 -8.77 10.21
N VAL A 62 18.39 -8.29 9.25
CA VAL A 62 17.97 -8.10 7.86
C VAL A 62 17.55 -9.42 7.21
N ARG A 63 18.26 -10.52 7.49
CA ARG A 63 17.90 -11.86 7.02
C ARG A 63 16.55 -12.30 7.56
N ARG A 64 16.31 -12.13 8.86
CA ARG A 64 15.01 -12.44 9.48
C ARG A 64 13.89 -11.62 8.86
N ASP A 65 14.07 -10.31 8.76
CA ASP A 65 13.08 -9.41 8.16
C ASP A 65 12.78 -9.78 6.71
N SER A 66 13.82 -10.06 5.92
CA SER A 66 13.68 -10.47 4.52
C SER A 66 12.98 -11.82 4.39
N SER A 67 13.31 -12.78 5.26
CA SER A 67 12.69 -14.11 5.26
C SER A 67 11.20 -14.07 5.59
N ALA A 68 10.74 -13.07 6.34
CA ALA A 68 9.33 -12.83 6.61
C ALA A 68 8.65 -11.99 5.52
N ALA A 69 9.31 -10.93 5.05
CA ALA A 69 8.73 -9.97 4.11
C ALA A 69 8.53 -10.54 2.71
N ILE A 70 9.50 -11.31 2.19
CA ILE A 70 9.46 -11.81 0.81
C ILE A 70 8.26 -12.75 0.57
N PRO A 71 7.97 -13.75 1.43
CA PRO A 71 6.79 -14.61 1.26
C PRO A 71 5.47 -13.84 1.30
N LEU A 72 5.34 -12.87 2.21
CA LEU A 72 4.14 -12.05 2.34
C LEU A 72 3.93 -11.20 1.08
N GLU A 73 4.98 -10.57 0.56
CA GLU A 73 4.90 -9.79 -0.67
C GLU A 73 4.56 -10.67 -1.88
N LYS A 74 5.08 -11.91 -1.93
CA LYS A 74 4.71 -12.88 -2.95
C LYS A 74 3.22 -13.22 -2.88
N GLN A 75 2.68 -13.50 -1.70
CA GLN A 75 1.26 -13.77 -1.50
C GLN A 75 0.40 -12.56 -1.87
N ARG A 76 0.78 -11.36 -1.44
CA ARG A 76 0.08 -10.11 -1.77
C ARG A 76 0.00 -9.89 -3.28
N ARG A 77 1.10 -10.10 -4.01
CA ARG A 77 1.13 -10.00 -5.47
C ARG A 77 0.26 -11.05 -6.14
N LEU A 78 0.26 -12.28 -5.62
CA LEU A 78 -0.59 -13.35 -6.15
C LEU A 78 -2.06 -13.01 -5.98
N VAL A 79 -2.49 -12.59 -4.79
CA VAL A 79 -3.88 -12.17 -4.52
C VAL A 79 -4.27 -10.99 -5.43
N SER A 80 -3.40 -9.98 -5.55
CA SER A 80 -3.65 -8.84 -6.44
C SER A 80 -3.76 -9.25 -7.92
N TYR A 81 -2.95 -10.20 -8.36
CA TYR A 81 -3.01 -10.74 -9.71
C TYR A 81 -4.34 -11.47 -9.95
N VAL A 82 -4.71 -12.38 -9.04
CA VAL A 82 -5.96 -13.15 -9.14
C VAL A 82 -7.16 -12.22 -9.17
N ASP A 83 -7.25 -11.24 -8.26
CA ASP A 83 -8.35 -10.28 -8.23
C ASP A 83 -8.48 -9.52 -9.55
N ARG A 84 -7.35 -9.05 -10.09
CA ARG A 84 -7.32 -8.35 -11.37
C ARG A 84 -7.81 -9.24 -12.51
N GLN A 85 -7.36 -10.49 -12.59
CA GLN A 85 -7.81 -11.43 -13.62
C GLN A 85 -9.32 -11.71 -13.55
N VAL A 86 -9.87 -11.90 -12.35
CA VAL A 86 -11.32 -12.11 -12.18
C VAL A 86 -12.11 -10.87 -12.61
N ARG A 87 -11.66 -9.67 -12.24
CA ARG A 87 -12.30 -8.41 -12.65
C ARG A 87 -12.26 -8.20 -14.16
N GLU A 88 -11.11 -8.41 -14.78
CA GLU A 88 -10.92 -8.33 -16.23
C GLU A 88 -11.84 -9.33 -16.94
N ALA A 89 -11.89 -10.58 -16.50
CA ALA A 89 -12.75 -11.61 -17.08
C ALA A 89 -14.25 -11.26 -17.03
N ILE A 90 -14.72 -10.65 -15.92
CA ILE A 90 -16.12 -10.21 -15.81
C ILE A 90 -16.40 -9.05 -16.79
N LEU A 91 -15.48 -8.09 -16.92
CA LEU A 91 -15.63 -6.96 -17.84
C LEU A 91 -15.61 -7.42 -19.30
N ASP A 92 -14.71 -8.34 -19.65
CA ASP A 92 -14.66 -8.96 -20.98
C ASP A 92 -15.95 -9.71 -21.28
N TRP A 93 -16.48 -10.45 -20.30
CA TRP A 93 -17.76 -11.12 -20.43
C TRP A 93 -18.89 -10.12 -20.70
N PHE A 94 -19.03 -9.05 -19.90
CA PHE A 94 -20.04 -8.02 -20.15
C PHE A 94 -19.90 -7.38 -21.54
N SER A 95 -18.66 -7.12 -21.97
CA SER A 95 -18.38 -6.53 -23.28
C SER A 95 -18.75 -7.47 -24.43
N SER A 96 -18.67 -8.79 -24.21
CA SER A 96 -19.08 -9.80 -25.19
C SER A 96 -20.60 -9.98 -25.32
N LEU A 97 -21.38 -9.49 -24.35
CA LEU A 97 -22.85 -9.59 -24.36
C LEU A 97 -23.46 -8.56 -25.33
N SER A 98 -24.55 -8.94 -26.00
CA SER A 98 -25.40 -7.99 -26.73
C SER A 98 -26.11 -7.04 -25.76
N ALA A 99 -26.51 -5.86 -26.26
CA ALA A 99 -27.25 -4.88 -25.46
C ALA A 99 -28.52 -5.48 -24.83
N GLU A 100 -29.25 -6.32 -25.56
CA GLU A 100 -30.43 -7.03 -25.06
C GLU A 100 -30.11 -7.93 -23.85
N LYS A 101 -29.00 -8.69 -23.91
CA LYS A 101 -28.59 -9.58 -22.80
C LYS A 101 -28.14 -8.78 -21.58
N ARG A 102 -27.42 -7.67 -21.79
CA ARG A 102 -27.04 -6.76 -20.70
C ARG A 102 -28.26 -6.13 -20.04
N LEU A 103 -29.22 -5.67 -20.85
CA LEU A 103 -30.48 -5.11 -20.35
C LEU A 103 -31.30 -6.14 -19.58
N ALA A 104 -31.38 -7.40 -20.05
CA ALA A 104 -32.03 -8.48 -19.33
C ALA A 104 -31.37 -8.77 -17.98
N LEU A 105 -30.03 -8.70 -17.92
CA LEU A 105 -29.27 -8.85 -16.68
C LEU A 105 -29.55 -7.70 -15.71
N LEU A 106 -29.58 -6.46 -16.19
CA LEU A 106 -29.95 -5.28 -15.39
C LEU A 106 -31.41 -5.36 -14.91
N SER A 107 -32.32 -5.87 -15.74
CA SER A 107 -33.73 -6.12 -15.36
C SER A 107 -33.82 -7.04 -14.14
N ARG A 108 -33.07 -8.14 -14.17
CA ARG A 108 -33.03 -9.11 -13.06
C ARG A 108 -32.41 -8.51 -11.80
N HIS A 109 -31.41 -7.62 -11.94
CA HIS A 109 -30.88 -6.86 -10.80
C HIS A 109 -31.93 -5.89 -10.24
N ALA A 110 -32.68 -5.21 -11.11
CA ALA A 110 -33.73 -4.28 -10.71
C ALA A 110 -34.90 -4.93 -9.96
N GLU A 111 -35.17 -6.23 -10.18
CA GLU A 111 -36.19 -6.99 -9.43
C GLU A 111 -35.99 -6.94 -7.91
N ARG A 112 -34.73 -6.81 -7.45
CA ARG A 112 -34.41 -6.71 -6.02
C ARG A 112 -35.01 -5.47 -5.36
N TYR A 113 -35.25 -4.41 -6.15
CA TYR A 113 -35.82 -3.15 -5.67
C TYR A 113 -37.35 -3.09 -5.79
N ARG A 114 -37.99 -4.13 -6.33
CA ARG A 114 -39.43 -4.15 -6.60
C ARG A 114 -40.29 -3.85 -5.39
N THR A 115 -39.94 -4.40 -4.24
CA THR A 115 -40.69 -4.20 -2.99
C THR A 115 -40.51 -2.80 -2.42
N ALA A 116 -39.30 -2.23 -2.52
CA ALA A 116 -39.00 -0.89 -2.02
C ALA A 116 -39.66 0.23 -2.86
N LEU A 117 -39.82 -0.02 -4.15
CA LEU A 117 -40.35 0.94 -5.13
C LEU A 117 -41.84 0.73 -5.46
N ALA A 118 -42.49 -0.27 -4.86
CA ALA A 118 -43.88 -0.61 -5.16
C ALA A 118 -44.84 0.55 -4.86
N GLY A 119 -45.65 0.92 -5.86
CA GLY A 119 -46.74 1.90 -5.72
C GLY A 119 -46.30 3.36 -5.61
N LYS A 120 -45.01 3.65 -5.85
CA LYS A 120 -44.46 5.01 -5.83
C LYS A 120 -44.26 5.53 -7.25
N PRO A 121 -44.44 6.84 -7.52
CA PRO A 121 -44.04 7.44 -8.79
C PRO A 121 -42.51 7.46 -8.93
N LEU A 122 -42.02 7.00 -10.07
CA LEU A 122 -40.60 6.76 -10.35
C LEU A 122 -40.10 7.66 -11.48
N VAL A 123 -38.92 8.24 -11.26
CA VAL A 123 -38.12 8.96 -12.25
C VAL A 123 -36.92 8.10 -12.59
N ILE A 124 -36.75 7.78 -13.88
CA ILE A 124 -35.70 6.90 -14.35
C ILE A 124 -34.72 7.69 -15.22
N SER A 125 -33.45 7.66 -14.86
CA SER A 125 -32.37 8.27 -15.64
C SER A 125 -31.52 7.16 -16.27
N VAL A 126 -31.37 7.13 -17.59
CA VAL A 126 -30.73 6.03 -18.33
C VAL A 126 -29.45 6.49 -19.06
N CYS A 127 -28.44 5.63 -19.12
CA CYS A 127 -27.26 5.79 -19.97
C CYS A 127 -26.93 4.45 -20.67
N GLY A 128 -26.65 4.50 -21.97
CA GLY A 128 -26.30 3.32 -22.77
C GLY A 128 -27.48 2.53 -23.37
N TYR A 129 -28.73 2.89 -23.06
CA TYR A 129 -29.95 2.25 -23.60
C TYR A 129 -30.99 3.27 -24.04
N GLY A 130 -31.93 2.85 -24.90
CA GLY A 130 -33.01 3.70 -25.36
C GLY A 130 -34.11 3.88 -24.31
N GLU A 131 -34.66 5.09 -24.19
CA GLU A 131 -35.73 5.42 -23.20
C GLU A 131 -36.94 4.50 -23.33
N LYS A 132 -37.35 4.17 -24.56
CA LYS A 132 -38.52 3.30 -24.81
C LYS A 132 -38.30 1.87 -24.29
N GLU A 133 -37.09 1.35 -24.44
CA GLU A 133 -36.74 0.00 -24.01
C GLU A 133 -36.75 -0.08 -22.48
N VAL A 134 -36.12 0.90 -21.83
CA VAL A 134 -36.08 0.98 -20.36
C VAL A 134 -37.46 1.29 -19.77
N ALA A 135 -38.25 2.15 -20.40
CA ALA A 135 -39.62 2.42 -19.97
C ALA A 135 -40.50 1.15 -20.04
N SER A 136 -40.39 0.38 -21.13
CA SER A 136 -41.12 -0.90 -21.28
C SER A 136 -40.71 -1.91 -20.21
N LEU A 137 -39.41 -2.05 -19.96
CA LEU A 137 -38.86 -2.92 -18.93
C LEU A 137 -39.33 -2.50 -17.53
N ALA A 138 -39.20 -1.22 -17.20
CA ALA A 138 -39.64 -0.69 -15.91
C ALA A 138 -41.15 -0.85 -15.72
N ALA A 139 -41.95 -0.72 -16.79
CA ALA A 139 -43.40 -0.89 -16.73
C ALA A 139 -43.77 -2.34 -16.40
N GLY A 140 -43.01 -3.30 -16.92
CA GLY A 140 -43.16 -4.72 -16.59
C GLY A 140 -42.78 -5.05 -15.13
N LEU A 141 -41.76 -4.38 -14.58
CA LEU A 141 -41.27 -4.65 -13.22
C LEU A 141 -42.09 -3.95 -12.14
N PHE A 142 -42.33 -2.64 -12.31
CA PHE A 142 -42.89 -1.76 -11.29
C PHE A 142 -44.33 -1.33 -11.59
N GLY A 143 -44.85 -1.62 -12.78
CA GLY A 143 -46.18 -1.21 -13.25
C GLY A 143 -46.14 0.09 -14.04
N SER A 144 -46.85 0.12 -15.17
CA SER A 144 -46.87 1.27 -16.10
C SER A 144 -47.37 2.57 -15.44
N GLY A 145 -48.30 2.49 -14.49
CA GLY A 145 -48.84 3.64 -13.77
C GLY A 145 -47.88 4.29 -12.76
N ASN A 146 -46.75 3.64 -12.47
CA ASN A 146 -45.77 4.13 -11.50
C ASN A 146 -44.60 4.87 -12.15
N ILE A 147 -44.49 4.93 -13.48
CA ILE A 147 -43.40 5.63 -14.15
C ILE A 147 -43.83 7.06 -14.44
N ALA A 148 -43.27 8.03 -13.71
CA ALA A 148 -43.52 9.45 -13.90
C ALA A 148 -42.72 10.01 -15.08
N SER A 149 -41.43 9.66 -15.19
CA SER A 149 -40.60 10.08 -16.33
C SER A 149 -39.42 9.15 -16.57
N VAL A 150 -38.95 9.12 -17.82
CA VAL A 150 -37.70 8.47 -18.23
C VAL A 150 -36.90 9.50 -19.02
N ARG A 151 -35.62 9.66 -18.68
CA ARG A 151 -34.71 10.59 -19.37
C ARG A 151 -33.37 9.93 -19.66
N THR A 152 -32.83 10.19 -20.84
CA THR A 152 -31.45 9.83 -21.17
C THR A 152 -30.48 10.85 -20.58
N LEU A 153 -29.44 10.36 -19.91
CA LEU A 153 -28.32 11.17 -19.43
C LEU A 153 -27.18 11.15 -20.45
N SER A 154 -26.45 12.26 -20.52
CA SER A 154 -25.12 12.26 -21.13
C SER A 154 -24.14 11.42 -20.31
N ALA A 155 -23.04 10.97 -20.93
CA ALA A 155 -21.99 10.21 -20.23
C ALA A 155 -21.47 10.95 -18.99
N SER A 156 -21.31 12.28 -19.08
CA SER A 156 -20.84 13.10 -17.95
C SER A 156 -21.86 13.20 -16.80
N GLU A 157 -23.16 13.18 -17.11
CA GLU A 157 -24.21 13.20 -16.09
C GLU A 157 -24.35 11.83 -15.42
N ALA A 158 -24.24 10.75 -16.19
CA ALA A 158 -24.24 9.40 -15.68
C ALA A 158 -23.04 9.16 -14.74
N GLU A 159 -21.85 9.61 -15.12
CA GLU A 159 -20.65 9.52 -14.27
C GLU A 159 -20.83 10.27 -12.94
N ARG A 160 -21.45 11.46 -12.95
CA ARG A 160 -21.80 12.21 -11.72
C ARG A 160 -22.84 11.48 -10.86
N ALA A 161 -23.73 10.72 -11.48
CA ALA A 161 -24.66 9.81 -10.80
C ALA A 161 -24.02 8.46 -10.42
N GLY A 162 -22.73 8.26 -10.74
CA GLY A 162 -21.94 7.11 -10.33
C GLY A 162 -22.16 5.84 -11.16
N PHE A 163 -22.57 5.95 -12.43
CA PHE A 163 -22.66 4.80 -13.33
C PHE A 163 -22.29 5.15 -14.78
N SER A 164 -21.84 4.18 -15.57
CA SER A 164 -21.52 4.39 -16.99
C SER A 164 -22.49 3.68 -17.95
N ASP A 165 -23.05 2.54 -17.55
CA ASP A 165 -23.95 1.71 -18.36
C ASP A 165 -25.08 1.15 -17.47
N GLY A 166 -26.31 1.57 -17.73
CA GLY A 166 -27.49 1.16 -16.96
C GLY A 166 -28.47 2.30 -16.70
N PHE A 167 -29.18 2.24 -15.57
CA PHE A 167 -30.17 3.23 -15.19
C PHE A 167 -30.21 3.48 -13.68
N TYR A 168 -30.62 4.68 -13.32
CA TYR A 168 -30.81 5.16 -11.96
C TYR A 168 -32.30 5.42 -11.75
N ILE A 169 -32.88 4.80 -10.74
CA ILE A 169 -34.29 4.90 -10.39
C ILE A 169 -34.40 5.70 -9.12
N GLU A 170 -35.20 6.75 -9.15
CA GLU A 170 -35.47 7.59 -7.99
C GLU A 170 -36.98 7.73 -7.83
N THR A 171 -37.47 7.78 -6.60
CA THR A 171 -38.86 8.16 -6.36
C THR A 171 -39.03 9.65 -6.61
N GLU A 172 -40.22 10.10 -7.03
CA GLU A 172 -40.46 11.53 -7.35
C GLU A 172 -40.21 12.45 -6.14
N ASP A 173 -40.37 11.93 -4.93
CA ASP A 173 -40.09 12.63 -3.66
C ASP A 173 -38.61 12.54 -3.21
N ALA A 174 -37.73 11.94 -4.01
CA ALA A 174 -36.32 11.66 -3.72
C ALA A 174 -36.07 10.86 -2.42
N SER A 175 -37.09 10.18 -1.89
CA SER A 175 -36.97 9.39 -0.65
C SER A 175 -36.19 8.09 -0.83
N ILE A 176 -36.26 7.48 -2.01
CA ILE A 176 -35.56 6.25 -2.34
C ILE A 176 -34.86 6.41 -3.69
N ALA A 177 -33.59 6.06 -3.70
CA ALA A 177 -32.82 5.94 -4.92
C ALA A 177 -32.19 4.55 -5.04
N CYS A 178 -32.25 4.00 -6.24
CA CYS A 178 -31.71 2.70 -6.59
C CYS A 178 -30.93 2.83 -7.89
N ARG A 179 -29.63 2.56 -7.83
CA ARG A 179 -28.82 2.44 -9.03
C ARG A 179 -28.98 1.01 -9.56
N VAL A 180 -28.99 0.87 -10.88
CA VAL A 180 -29.08 -0.41 -11.58
C VAL A 180 -28.08 -0.34 -12.73
N SER A 181 -26.83 -0.70 -12.45
CA SER A 181 -25.74 -0.58 -13.42
C SER A 181 -24.88 -1.83 -13.50
N LEU A 182 -24.12 -1.98 -14.59
CA LEU A 182 -23.22 -3.12 -14.75
C LEU A 182 -22.14 -3.16 -13.67
N GLU A 183 -21.72 -2.00 -13.15
CA GLU A 183 -20.78 -1.92 -12.04
C GLU A 183 -21.36 -2.51 -10.76
N GLU A 184 -22.65 -2.30 -10.46
CA GLU A 184 -23.27 -2.92 -9.29
C GLU A 184 -23.42 -4.42 -9.44
N VAL A 185 -23.76 -4.88 -10.65
CA VAL A 185 -23.84 -6.32 -10.93
C VAL A 185 -22.46 -6.94 -10.77
N ARG A 186 -21.42 -6.31 -11.32
CA ARG A 186 -20.02 -6.74 -11.14
C ARG A 186 -19.69 -6.88 -9.66
N ASP A 187 -19.98 -5.84 -8.88
CA ASP A 187 -19.63 -5.78 -7.47
C ASP A 187 -20.41 -6.82 -6.65
N MET A 188 -21.67 -7.09 -7.02
CA MET A 188 -22.45 -8.20 -6.46
C MET A 188 -21.83 -9.57 -6.79
N ILE A 189 -21.45 -9.81 -8.05
CA ILE A 189 -20.79 -11.06 -8.44
C ILE A 189 -19.46 -11.24 -7.69
N LEU A 190 -18.68 -10.17 -7.54
CA LEU A 190 -17.42 -10.16 -6.77
C LEU A 190 -17.62 -10.24 -5.26
N SER A 191 -18.80 -9.90 -4.74
CA SER A 191 -19.14 -10.14 -3.33
C SER A 191 -19.46 -11.61 -3.12
N ASP A 192 -20.31 -12.17 -3.97
CA ASP A 192 -20.99 -13.43 -3.68
C ASP A 192 -20.24 -14.65 -4.23
N LYS A 193 -19.47 -14.47 -5.33
CA LYS A 193 -18.94 -15.56 -6.15
C LYS A 193 -17.46 -15.45 -6.48
N ARG A 194 -16.74 -14.55 -5.81
CA ARG A 194 -15.31 -14.28 -6.09
C ARG A 194 -14.42 -15.51 -6.00
N GLN A 195 -14.59 -16.30 -4.95
CA GLN A 195 -13.79 -17.50 -4.72
C GLN A 195 -14.06 -18.53 -5.81
N GLU A 196 -15.34 -18.84 -6.08
CA GLU A 196 -15.75 -19.77 -7.13
C GLU A 196 -15.20 -19.36 -8.50
N LEU A 197 -15.24 -18.05 -8.82
CA LEU A 197 -14.70 -17.52 -10.07
C LEU A 197 -13.18 -17.63 -10.15
N ALA A 198 -12.46 -17.28 -9.08
CA ALA A 198 -11.01 -17.42 -9.02
C ALA A 198 -10.58 -18.89 -9.19
N ASP A 199 -11.28 -19.81 -8.53
CA ASP A 199 -11.01 -21.24 -8.60
C ASP A 199 -11.27 -21.79 -10.00
N CYS A 200 -12.36 -21.38 -10.65
CA CYS A 200 -12.67 -21.80 -12.02
C CYS A 200 -11.67 -21.23 -13.03
N LEU A 201 -11.35 -19.94 -12.92
CA LEU A 201 -10.51 -19.24 -13.90
C LEU A 201 -9.03 -19.67 -13.81
N LEU A 202 -8.57 -19.95 -12.59
CA LEU A 202 -7.15 -20.20 -12.31
C LEU A 202 -6.88 -21.59 -11.71
N ALA A 203 -7.84 -22.51 -11.87
CA ALA A 203 -7.79 -23.90 -11.41
C ALA A 203 -7.45 -24.05 -9.91
N GLY A 204 -8.05 -23.23 -9.05
CA GLY A 204 -7.89 -23.31 -7.60
C GLY A 204 -6.53 -22.90 -7.07
N ARG A 205 -5.71 -22.15 -7.82
CA ARG A 205 -4.38 -21.69 -7.40
C ARG A 205 -4.40 -20.50 -6.44
N LEU A 206 -5.41 -20.40 -5.59
CA LEU A 206 -5.36 -19.48 -4.47
C LEU A 206 -4.44 -20.09 -3.39
N PRO A 207 -3.51 -19.31 -2.82
CA PRO A 207 -2.68 -19.82 -1.75
C PRO A 207 -3.56 -20.13 -0.53
N GLU A 208 -3.47 -21.36 -0.03
CA GLU A 208 -3.92 -21.70 1.33
C GLU A 208 -3.18 -20.86 2.38
#